data_AF-A0A6P1NW05-F1
#
_entry.id   AF-A0A6P1NW05-F1
#
_cell.length_a   1.000
_cell.length_b   1.000
_cell.length_c   1.000
_cell.angle_alpha   90.00
_cell.angle_beta   90.00
_cell.angle_gamma   90.00
#
_symmetry.space_group_name_H-M   'P 1'
#
loop_
_entity.id
_entity.type
_entity.pdbx_description
1 polymer ?
#
loop_
_entity_poly.entity_id
_entity_poly.type
_entity_poly.pdbx_seq_one_letter_code
_entity_poly.pdbx_strand_id
1 'polypeptide(L)'
;MMKKLFFLILVAWAATQTARAQDMGQRYFIELMTGERIYAHKIQFKSPLFKQNYFLLDDSLQYTPDRVRYFQNQEGYFARLNTTGRRFGDFAQRESAGKISTYFVYRTDYNYSPGVGVGMGGVGMGGYGYGYPTQRRVYYFSKENGPLEPLSYKNLRVALSDNPGSMESLQKYKRGQNIQLGMYIAGGGLMLAGLQQQFRSTPEGGSKISPLFFVGLGVSLLPQVIRLVKKDQLSEAIELYNYTPVN
;
A
#
# COMPACT_ATOMS: atom_id res chain seq x y z
N MET A 1 -58.95 0.21 12.76
CA MET A 1 -57.80 0.28 11.82
C MET A 1 -56.43 0.14 12.51
N MET A 2 -56.23 0.61 13.75
CA MET A 2 -54.92 0.58 14.44
C MET A 2 -54.30 -0.82 14.64
N LYS A 3 -55.10 -1.88 14.85
CA LYS A 3 -54.58 -3.25 15.02
C LYS A 3 -53.84 -3.79 13.79
N LYS A 4 -54.26 -3.40 12.58
CA LYS A 4 -53.61 -3.82 11.32
C LYS A 4 -52.29 -3.09 11.09
N LEU A 5 -52.19 -1.84 11.54
CA LEU A 5 -50.96 -1.04 11.46
C LEU A 5 -49.88 -1.58 12.42
N PHE A 6 -50.27 -1.93 13.64
CA PHE A 6 -49.36 -2.53 14.62
C PHE A 6 -48.79 -3.87 14.13
N PHE A 7 -49.63 -4.69 13.49
CA PHE A 7 -49.18 -5.96 12.92
C PHE A 7 -48.19 -5.76 11.77
N LEU A 8 -48.41 -4.78 10.91
CA LEU A 8 -47.48 -4.42 9.83
C LEU A 8 -46.13 -3.91 10.35
N ILE A 9 -46.12 -3.12 11.42
CA ILE A 9 -44.89 -2.64 12.05
C ILE A 9 -44.12 -3.79 12.70
N LEU A 10 -44.81 -4.73 13.35
CA LEU A 10 -44.19 -5.92 13.95
C LEU A 10 -43.58 -6.85 12.90
N VAL A 11 -44.26 -7.05 11.77
CA VAL A 11 -43.75 -7.85 10.64
C VAL A 11 -42.57 -7.14 9.97
N ALA A 12 -42.62 -5.82 9.78
CA ALA A 12 -41.49 -5.05 9.25
C ALA A 12 -40.27 -5.09 10.18
N TRP A 13 -40.48 -5.02 11.50
CA TRP A 13 -39.42 -5.12 12.51
C TRP A 13 -38.84 -6.54 12.62
N ALA A 14 -39.66 -7.58 12.48
CA ALA A 14 -39.17 -8.96 12.40
C ALA A 14 -38.41 -9.23 11.07
N ALA A 15 -38.84 -8.61 9.97
CA ALA A 15 -38.16 -8.68 8.68
C ALA A 15 -36.79 -7.96 8.70
N THR A 16 -36.65 -6.83 9.41
CA THR A 16 -35.35 -6.16 9.54
C THR A 16 -34.37 -6.94 10.42
N GLN A 17 -34.86 -7.63 11.46
CA GLN A 17 -34.02 -8.48 12.31
C GLN A 17 -33.54 -9.74 11.57
N THR A 18 -34.39 -10.34 10.72
CA THR A 18 -34.01 -11.50 9.89
C THR A 18 -33.07 -11.12 8.74
N ALA A 19 -33.19 -9.92 8.18
CA ALA A 19 -32.22 -9.38 7.22
C ALA A 19 -30.82 -9.18 7.82
N ARG A 20 -30.72 -8.87 9.12
CA ARG A 20 -29.42 -8.81 9.84
C ARG A 20 -28.87 -10.18 10.25
N ALA A 21 -29.73 -11.19 10.37
CA ALA A 21 -29.30 -12.59 10.55
C ALA A 21 -28.87 -13.26 9.24
N GLN A 22 -29.22 -12.67 8.09
CA GLN A 22 -28.71 -13.05 6.76
C GLN A 22 -27.33 -12.49 6.44
N ASP A 23 -26.66 -11.82 7.39
CA ASP A 23 -25.19 -11.76 7.44
C ASP A 23 -24.63 -13.13 7.90
N MET A 24 -25.11 -14.19 7.22
CA MET A 24 -24.80 -15.59 7.46
C MET A 24 -23.35 -15.85 7.08
N GLY A 25 -22.48 -15.52 8.04
CA GLY A 25 -21.19 -16.12 8.27
C GLY A 25 -20.16 -15.79 7.19
N GLN A 26 -19.31 -14.80 7.48
CA GLN A 26 -17.92 -14.96 7.09
C GLN A 26 -17.40 -16.24 7.75
N ARG A 27 -17.62 -17.38 7.11
CA ARG A 27 -17.01 -18.65 7.50
C ARG A 27 -15.54 -18.47 7.21
N TYR A 28 -14.71 -18.46 8.26
CA TYR A 28 -13.27 -18.47 8.07
C TYR A 28 -12.93 -19.70 7.25
N PHE A 29 -11.98 -19.55 6.35
CA PHE A 29 -11.57 -20.66 5.51
C PHE A 29 -10.09 -20.60 5.23
N ILE A 30 -9.54 -21.77 4.91
CA ILE A 30 -8.33 -21.89 4.12
C ILE A 30 -8.72 -22.44 2.75
N GLU A 31 -8.09 -21.92 1.71
CA GLU A 31 -8.15 -22.47 0.38
C GLU A 31 -6.78 -23.07 0.07
N LEU A 32 -6.76 -24.35 -0.23
CA LEU A 32 -5.53 -25.08 -0.52
C LEU A 32 -5.02 -24.76 -1.93
N MET A 33 -3.75 -25.08 -2.19
CA MET A 33 -3.16 -24.97 -3.53
C MET A 33 -3.89 -25.86 -4.57
N THR A 34 -4.59 -26.89 -4.11
CA THR A 34 -5.47 -27.76 -4.93
C THR A 34 -6.77 -27.07 -5.34
N GLY A 35 -7.11 -25.92 -4.75
CA GLY A 35 -8.40 -25.23 -4.92
C GLY A 35 -9.48 -25.69 -3.94
N GLU A 36 -9.21 -26.70 -3.11
CA GLU A 36 -10.13 -27.14 -2.06
C GLU A 36 -10.27 -26.06 -0.97
N ARG A 37 -11.50 -25.73 -0.61
CA ARG A 37 -11.79 -24.76 0.46
C ARG A 37 -12.31 -25.48 1.70
N ILE A 38 -11.59 -25.32 2.80
CA ILE A 38 -11.92 -25.89 4.11
C ILE A 38 -12.39 -24.76 5.00
N TYR A 39 -13.62 -24.88 5.48
CA TYR A 39 -14.25 -23.90 6.36
C TYR A 39 -14.04 -24.26 7.83
N ALA A 40 -13.88 -23.25 8.67
CA ALA A 40 -13.68 -23.37 10.11
C ALA A 40 -14.38 -22.20 10.84
N HIS A 41 -14.67 -22.38 12.12
CA HIS A 41 -15.15 -21.33 13.01
C HIS A 41 -14.01 -20.45 13.52
N LYS A 42 -12.78 -20.99 13.53
CA LYS A 42 -11.60 -20.33 14.05
C LYS A 42 -10.36 -20.76 13.26
N ILE A 43 -9.58 -19.78 12.82
CA ILE A 43 -8.30 -20.00 12.14
C ILE A 43 -7.21 -19.26 12.91
N GLN A 44 -6.16 -19.99 13.29
CA GLN A 44 -5.00 -19.42 13.95
C GLN A 44 -3.73 -19.75 13.16
N PHE A 45 -2.90 -18.75 12.90
CA PHE A 45 -1.55 -18.96 12.42
C PHE A 45 -0.60 -19.11 13.61
N LYS A 46 0.09 -20.25 13.70
CA LYS A 46 1.05 -20.55 14.77
C LYS A 46 2.46 -20.58 14.20
N SER A 47 3.37 -19.86 14.86
CA SER A 47 4.81 -19.84 14.54
C SER A 47 5.63 -20.27 15.76
N PRO A 48 5.63 -21.56 16.09
CA PRO A 48 6.44 -22.09 17.21
C PRO A 48 7.95 -21.94 16.94
N LEU A 49 8.74 -21.66 17.99
CA LEU A 49 10.17 -21.36 17.86
C LEU A 49 11.02 -22.49 17.24
N PHE A 50 10.64 -23.75 17.44
CA PHE A 50 11.44 -24.93 17.03
C PHE A 50 10.67 -25.89 16.11
N LYS A 51 9.48 -25.50 15.63
CA LYS A 51 8.68 -26.31 14.71
C LYS A 51 8.32 -25.49 13.47
N GLN A 52 7.84 -26.16 12.44
CA GLN A 52 7.31 -25.47 11.26
C GLN A 52 6.07 -24.64 11.63
N ASN A 53 5.87 -23.55 10.92
CA ASN A 53 4.64 -22.76 11.01
C ASN A 53 3.46 -23.61 10.54
N TYR A 54 2.27 -23.39 11.09
CA TYR A 54 1.06 -24.07 10.65
C TYR A 54 -0.19 -23.23 10.93
N PHE A 55 -1.23 -23.48 10.14
CA PHE A 55 -2.59 -23.06 10.40
C PHE A 55 -3.27 -24.10 11.28
N LEU A 56 -3.94 -23.64 12.35
CA LEU A 56 -4.77 -24.44 13.23
C LEU A 56 -6.23 -24.04 13.03
N LEU A 57 -7.03 -24.99 12.58
CA LEU A 57 -8.47 -24.85 12.29
C LEU A 57 -9.26 -25.56 13.40
N ASP A 58 -10.20 -24.83 14.01
CA ASP A 58 -11.08 -25.34 15.08
C ASP A 58 -10.32 -26.16 16.15
N ASP A 59 -9.12 -25.67 16.51
CA ASP A 59 -8.22 -26.21 17.51
C ASP A 59 -7.72 -27.66 17.28
N SER A 60 -7.99 -28.27 16.12
CA SER A 60 -7.67 -29.68 15.84
C SER A 60 -6.94 -29.91 14.52
N LEU A 61 -7.44 -29.33 13.42
CA LEU A 61 -6.91 -29.58 12.08
C LEU A 61 -5.71 -28.68 11.81
N GLN A 62 -4.61 -29.28 11.32
CA GLN A 62 -3.36 -28.56 11.06
C GLN A 62 -2.99 -28.60 9.58
N TYR A 63 -2.65 -27.44 9.03
CA TYR A 63 -2.19 -27.29 7.65
C TYR A 63 -0.89 -26.50 7.58
N THR A 64 0.07 -26.99 6.81
CA THR A 64 1.32 -26.27 6.57
C THR A 64 1.07 -25.08 5.64
N PRO A 65 1.74 -23.92 5.83
CA PRO A 65 1.52 -22.72 5.04
C PRO A 65 1.77 -22.93 3.54
N ASP A 66 2.68 -23.83 3.21
CA ASP A 66 3.01 -24.26 1.86
C ASP A 66 1.86 -24.93 1.11
N ARG A 67 0.82 -25.40 1.80
CA ARG A 67 -0.38 -25.97 1.19
C ARG A 67 -1.51 -24.96 1.02
N VAL A 68 -1.41 -23.78 1.62
CA VAL A 68 -2.49 -22.78 1.66
C VAL A 68 -2.24 -21.71 0.59
N ARG A 69 -3.21 -21.50 -0.29
CA ARG A 69 -3.20 -20.46 -1.33
C ARG A 69 -3.82 -19.16 -0.83
N TYR A 70 -4.96 -19.27 -0.16
CA TYR A 70 -5.69 -18.14 0.43
C TYR A 70 -6.18 -18.53 1.81
N PHE A 71 -6.38 -17.57 2.70
CA PHE A 71 -7.16 -17.78 3.91
C PHE A 71 -7.96 -16.54 4.28
N GLN A 72 -9.04 -16.73 5.02
CA GLN A 72 -9.84 -15.64 5.57
C GLN A 72 -10.08 -15.89 7.05
N ASN A 73 -9.72 -14.92 7.89
CA ASN A 73 -9.91 -14.95 9.34
C ASN A 73 -10.63 -13.66 9.79
N GLN A 74 -10.60 -13.38 11.09
CA GLN A 74 -11.17 -12.16 11.69
C GLN A 74 -10.53 -10.86 11.19
N GLU A 75 -9.25 -10.90 10.82
CA GLU A 75 -8.47 -9.72 10.41
C GLU A 75 -8.70 -9.38 8.92
N GLY A 76 -9.13 -10.36 8.13
CA GLY A 76 -9.49 -10.17 6.73
C GLY A 76 -9.15 -11.36 5.85
N TYR A 77 -8.99 -11.08 4.56
CA TYR A 77 -8.64 -12.06 3.54
C TYR A 77 -7.16 -11.92 3.18
N PHE A 78 -6.48 -13.04 3.03
CA PHE A 78 -5.05 -13.10 2.82
C PHE A 78 -4.71 -14.02 1.64
N ALA A 79 -3.75 -13.59 0.84
CA ALA A 79 -3.27 -14.32 -0.32
C ALA A 79 -1.79 -14.63 -0.22
N ARG A 80 -1.41 -15.84 -0.62
CA ARG A 80 -0.03 -16.28 -0.55
C ARG A 80 0.86 -15.51 -1.54
N LEU A 81 2.03 -15.08 -1.08
CA LEU A 81 3.05 -14.48 -1.92
C LEU A 81 3.86 -15.55 -2.67
N ASN A 82 4.02 -15.36 -3.99
CA ASN A 82 4.88 -16.20 -4.84
C ASN A 82 6.36 -15.75 -4.78
N THR A 83 6.89 -15.52 -3.58
CA THR A 83 8.29 -15.11 -3.40
C THR A 83 9.22 -16.31 -3.48
N THR A 84 9.73 -16.58 -4.69
CA THR A 84 10.86 -17.49 -4.88
C THR A 84 12.09 -16.90 -4.17
N GLY A 85 12.48 -17.49 -3.03
CA GLY A 85 13.78 -17.25 -2.40
C GLY A 85 13.93 -16.05 -1.46
N ARG A 86 12.87 -15.41 -0.94
CA ARG A 86 13.01 -14.32 0.04
C ARG A 86 12.11 -14.50 1.26
N ARG A 87 12.75 -14.62 2.43
CA ARG A 87 12.22 -15.01 3.74
C ARG A 87 11.38 -13.92 4.43
N PHE A 88 10.27 -13.40 3.90
CA PHE A 88 9.37 -12.60 4.76
C PHE A 88 7.91 -12.69 4.33
N GLY A 89 7.05 -13.13 5.26
CA GLY A 89 5.58 -13.08 5.19
C GLY A 89 4.99 -13.97 4.09
N ASP A 90 4.53 -15.17 4.44
CA ASP A 90 3.95 -16.08 3.44
C ASP A 90 2.67 -15.52 2.79
N PHE A 91 2.01 -14.55 3.45
CA PHE A 91 0.72 -14.03 3.03
C PHE A 91 0.62 -12.51 3.09
N ALA A 92 -0.07 -11.94 2.11
CA ALA A 92 -0.43 -10.53 2.02
C ALA A 92 -1.91 -10.32 2.32
N GLN A 93 -2.25 -9.32 3.12
CA GLN A 93 -3.62 -8.96 3.47
C GLN A 93 -4.26 -8.18 2.33
N ARG A 94 -5.49 -8.52 1.95
CA ARG A 94 -6.25 -7.81 0.92
C ARG A 94 -6.75 -6.49 1.45
N GLU A 95 -6.50 -5.43 0.70
CA GLU A 95 -6.98 -4.07 0.96
C GLU A 95 -8.22 -3.75 0.13
N SER A 96 -8.21 -4.11 -1.16
CA SER A 96 -9.36 -3.93 -2.04
C SER A 96 -9.60 -5.17 -2.90
N ALA A 97 -10.87 -5.45 -3.18
CA ALA A 97 -11.29 -6.57 -4.03
C ALA A 97 -11.84 -6.03 -5.37
N GLY A 98 -11.54 -6.75 -6.45
CA GLY A 98 -11.98 -6.42 -7.81
C GLY A 98 -11.31 -7.32 -8.84
N LYS A 99 -11.48 -6.99 -10.13
CA LYS A 99 -10.71 -7.62 -11.22
C LYS A 99 -9.22 -7.44 -10.99
N ILE A 100 -8.83 -6.29 -10.46
CA ILE A 100 -7.54 -6.04 -9.82
C ILE A 100 -7.80 -5.94 -8.33
N SER A 101 -7.31 -6.93 -7.58
CA SER A 101 -7.34 -6.92 -6.12
C SER A 101 -5.99 -6.42 -5.59
N THR A 102 -6.00 -5.53 -4.60
CA THR A 102 -4.77 -5.01 -3.98
C THR A 102 -4.53 -5.66 -2.62
N TYR A 103 -3.27 -5.86 -2.30
CA TYR A 103 -2.81 -6.51 -1.07
C TYR A 103 -1.63 -5.77 -0.48
N PHE A 104 -1.37 -5.93 0.81
CA PHE A 104 -0.17 -5.42 1.46
C PHE A 104 0.44 -6.40 2.46
N VAL A 105 1.73 -6.23 2.71
CA VAL A 105 2.45 -6.83 3.83
C VAL A 105 3.13 -5.71 4.61
N TYR A 106 3.11 -5.82 5.94
CA TYR A 106 3.94 -4.96 6.77
C TYR A 106 5.38 -5.45 6.77
N ARG A 107 6.29 -4.54 6.45
CA ARG A 107 7.73 -4.78 6.48
C ARG A 107 8.37 -3.88 7.52
N THR A 108 9.05 -4.49 8.47
CA THR A 108 9.94 -3.78 9.39
C THR A 108 11.27 -3.58 8.69
N ASP A 109 11.61 -2.33 8.40
CA ASP A 109 12.94 -2.00 7.90
C ASP A 109 13.81 -1.51 9.07
N TYR A 110 14.96 -2.15 9.21
CA TYR A 110 16.03 -1.71 10.09
C TYR A 110 16.94 -0.82 9.26
N ASN A 111 16.75 0.49 9.37
CA ASN A 111 17.67 1.45 8.77
C ASN A 111 18.98 1.43 9.56
N TYR A 112 19.89 0.52 9.19
CA TYR A 112 21.29 0.62 9.58
C TYR A 112 21.97 1.51 8.55
N SER A 113 22.00 2.82 8.81
CA SER A 113 22.72 3.76 7.96
C SER A 113 24.10 4.02 8.57
N PRO A 114 25.20 3.47 8.02
CA PRO A 114 26.53 3.99 8.30
C PRO A 114 26.67 5.31 7.51
N GLY A 115 26.85 6.41 8.24
CA GLY A 115 27.52 7.66 7.84
C GLY A 115 27.32 8.28 6.44
N VAL A 116 27.09 9.60 6.46
CA VAL A 116 27.17 10.58 5.35
C VAL A 116 25.97 10.59 4.40
N GLY A 117 24.85 11.12 4.90
CA GLY A 117 23.73 11.58 4.08
C GLY A 117 23.42 13.03 4.38
N VAL A 118 23.61 13.91 3.39
CA VAL A 118 23.10 15.29 3.40
C VAL A 118 21.57 15.19 3.31
N GLY A 119 20.93 15.03 4.47
CA GLY A 119 19.49 14.93 4.63
C GLY A 119 18.94 16.19 5.28
N MET A 120 18.07 16.89 4.55
CA MET A 120 17.21 17.97 5.04
C MET A 120 16.52 17.60 6.35
N GLY A 121 16.71 18.44 7.37
CA GLY A 121 15.89 18.46 8.59
C GLY A 121 16.69 18.29 9.87
N GLY A 122 17.21 19.40 10.40
CA GLY A 122 17.77 19.46 11.74
C GLY A 122 19.28 19.63 11.74
N VAL A 123 19.73 20.71 12.40
CA VAL A 123 21.13 20.95 12.73
C VAL A 123 21.56 19.83 13.67
N GLY A 124 22.21 18.79 13.13
CA GLY A 124 22.64 17.61 13.85
C GLY A 124 24.09 17.30 13.55
N MET A 125 24.96 17.80 14.42
CA MET A 125 26.35 17.34 14.59
C MET A 125 26.41 15.81 14.55
N GLY A 126 27.44 15.26 13.90
CA GLY A 126 27.61 13.83 13.66
C GLY A 126 27.36 13.00 14.91
N GLY A 127 26.31 12.18 14.86
CA GLY A 127 25.94 11.25 15.91
C GLY A 127 25.53 9.93 15.29
N TYR A 128 26.16 8.84 15.75
CA TYR A 128 25.75 7.47 15.46
C TYR A 128 24.33 7.25 16.00
N GLY A 129 23.32 7.53 15.18
CA GLY A 129 21.92 7.29 15.51
C GLY A 129 21.55 5.85 15.19
N TYR A 130 21.29 5.05 16.22
CA TYR A 130 20.56 3.79 16.08
C TYR A 130 19.19 4.11 15.45
N GLY A 131 19.01 3.75 14.18
CA GLY A 131 17.73 3.94 13.49
C GLY A 131 16.64 3.08 14.13
N TYR A 132 15.58 3.71 14.62
CA TYR A 132 14.40 3.00 15.11
C TYR A 132 13.80 2.15 13.98
N PRO A 133 13.32 0.93 14.26
CA PRO A 133 12.66 0.11 13.26
C PRO A 133 11.40 0.83 12.78
N THR A 134 11.34 1.14 11.49
CA THR A 134 10.15 1.72 10.87
C THR A 134 9.37 0.62 10.17
N GLN A 135 8.08 0.49 10.46
CA GLN A 135 7.20 -0.42 9.76
C GLN A 135 6.58 0.29 8.56
N ARG A 136 6.77 -0.25 7.35
CA ARG A 136 6.13 0.24 6.13
C ARG A 136 5.25 -0.82 5.49
N ARG A 137 4.21 -0.39 4.79
CA ARG A 137 3.40 -1.28 3.93
C ARG A 137 4.08 -1.46 2.58
N VAL A 138 4.21 -2.70 2.14
CA VAL A 138 4.62 -3.07 0.79
C VAL A 138 3.39 -3.60 0.07
N TYR A 139 3.04 -2.98 -1.05
CA TYR A 139 1.81 -3.29 -1.78
C TYR A 139 2.05 -4.27 -2.93
N TYR A 140 1.06 -5.11 -3.16
CA TYR A 140 0.98 -6.10 -4.23
C TYR A 140 -0.41 -6.00 -4.90
N PHE A 141 -0.54 -6.56 -6.09
CA PHE A 141 -1.83 -6.71 -6.75
C PHE A 141 -1.95 -8.09 -7.41
N SER A 142 -3.18 -8.51 -7.67
CA SER A 142 -3.50 -9.69 -8.47
C SER A 142 -4.55 -9.29 -9.51
N LYS A 143 -4.34 -9.70 -10.77
CA LYS A 143 -5.33 -9.61 -11.83
C LYS A 143 -6.10 -10.92 -11.91
N GLU A 144 -7.43 -10.85 -11.75
CA GLU A 144 -8.38 -11.96 -11.92
C GLU A 144 -8.02 -13.21 -11.10
N ASN A 145 -7.58 -13.01 -9.86
CA ASN A 145 -7.10 -14.07 -8.96
C ASN A 145 -5.83 -14.80 -9.43
N GLY A 146 -5.09 -14.19 -10.35
CA GLY A 146 -3.75 -14.59 -10.76
C GLY A 146 -2.69 -14.43 -9.66
N PRO A 147 -1.41 -14.68 -9.96
CA PRO A 147 -0.33 -14.55 -9.00
C PRO A 147 -0.22 -13.12 -8.46
N LEU A 148 0.21 -12.98 -7.20
CA LEU A 148 0.52 -11.68 -6.62
C LEU A 148 1.79 -11.10 -7.25
N GLU A 149 1.68 -9.88 -7.76
CA GLU A 149 2.78 -9.10 -8.31
C GLU A 149 3.02 -7.82 -7.50
N PRO A 150 4.27 -7.32 -7.40
CA PRO A 150 4.54 -6.04 -6.76
C PRO A 150 3.73 -4.91 -7.40
N LEU A 151 3.05 -4.10 -6.57
CA LEU A 151 2.28 -2.94 -7.03
C LEU A 151 3.26 -1.85 -7.46
N SER A 152 3.54 -1.82 -8.76
CA SER A 152 4.46 -0.88 -9.38
C SER A 152 3.91 -0.45 -10.73
N TYR A 153 4.30 0.76 -11.17
CA TYR A 153 3.93 1.28 -12.49
C TYR A 153 4.26 0.29 -13.63
N LYS A 154 5.42 -0.38 -13.57
CA LYS A 154 5.85 -1.31 -14.62
C LYS A 154 4.89 -2.49 -14.75
N ASN A 155 4.53 -3.11 -13.62
CA ASN A 155 3.66 -4.29 -13.59
C ASN A 155 2.21 -3.90 -13.90
N LEU A 156 1.71 -2.80 -13.31
CA LEU A 156 0.37 -2.29 -13.59
C LEU A 156 0.21 -1.90 -15.07
N ARG A 157 1.21 -1.29 -15.70
CA ARG A 157 1.15 -0.96 -17.13
C ARG A 157 0.96 -2.18 -18.02
N VAL A 158 1.53 -3.33 -17.63
CA VAL A 158 1.32 -4.59 -18.36
C VAL A 158 -0.08 -5.14 -18.06
N ALA A 159 -0.43 -5.22 -16.77
CA ALA A 159 -1.69 -5.79 -16.32
C ALA A 159 -2.94 -5.03 -16.79
N LEU A 160 -2.85 -3.71 -16.94
CA LEU A 160 -3.96 -2.83 -17.33
C LEU A 160 -3.88 -2.39 -18.81
N SER A 161 -3.03 -3.02 -19.62
CA SER A 161 -2.77 -2.62 -21.01
C SER A 161 -3.99 -2.72 -21.94
N ASP A 162 -4.95 -3.54 -21.55
CA ASP A 162 -6.24 -3.77 -22.20
C ASP A 162 -7.32 -2.73 -21.86
N ASN A 163 -7.05 -1.81 -20.91
CA ASN A 163 -7.97 -0.72 -20.58
C ASN A 163 -7.36 0.66 -20.90
N PRO A 164 -7.83 1.35 -21.95
CA PRO A 164 -7.26 2.64 -22.35
C PRO A 164 -7.42 3.73 -21.28
N GLY A 165 -8.50 3.72 -20.50
CA GLY A 165 -8.74 4.68 -19.41
C GLY A 165 -7.73 4.51 -18.26
N SER A 166 -7.50 3.27 -17.83
CA SER A 166 -6.46 2.97 -16.83
C SER A 166 -5.07 3.35 -17.34
N MET A 167 -4.78 3.12 -18.62
CA MET A 167 -3.50 3.47 -19.24
C MET A 167 -3.25 4.98 -19.27
N GLU A 168 -4.29 5.80 -19.47
CA GLU A 168 -4.17 7.25 -19.38
C GLU A 168 -3.75 7.71 -17.97
N SER A 169 -4.39 7.17 -16.93
CA SER A 169 -4.04 7.48 -15.53
C SER A 169 -2.62 7.03 -15.18
N LEU A 170 -2.17 5.87 -15.68
CA LEU A 170 -0.79 5.44 -15.55
C LEU A 170 0.19 6.40 -16.26
N GLN A 171 -0.14 6.90 -17.45
CA GLN A 171 0.72 7.87 -18.14
C GLN A 171 0.80 9.20 -17.39
N LYS A 172 -0.31 9.68 -16.81
CA LYS A 172 -0.34 10.87 -15.95
C LYS A 172 0.56 10.68 -14.73
N TYR A 173 0.53 9.51 -14.09
CA TYR A 173 1.46 9.15 -13.02
C TYR A 173 2.93 9.30 -13.47
N LYS A 174 3.30 8.70 -14.61
CA LYS A 174 4.67 8.74 -15.10
C LYS A 174 5.12 10.15 -15.49
N ARG A 175 4.25 10.93 -16.13
CA ARG A 175 4.51 12.34 -16.46
C ARG A 175 4.71 13.15 -15.18
N GLY A 176 3.89 12.93 -14.15
CA GLY A 176 4.04 13.54 -12.83
C GLY A 176 5.42 13.26 -12.22
N GLN A 177 5.87 12.00 -12.22
CA GLN A 177 7.21 11.63 -11.74
C GLN A 177 8.33 12.36 -12.48
N ASN A 178 8.24 12.46 -13.80
CA ASN A 178 9.26 13.15 -14.60
C ASN A 178 9.29 14.65 -14.30
N ILE A 179 8.12 15.28 -14.10
CA ILE A 179 8.03 16.70 -13.70
C ILE A 179 8.65 16.92 -12.33
N GLN A 180 8.35 16.05 -11.35
CA GLN A 180 8.94 16.12 -10.02
C GLN A 180 10.47 16.00 -10.07
N LEU A 181 11.00 15.06 -10.86
CA LEU A 181 12.43 14.93 -11.09
C LEU A 181 13.03 16.21 -11.68
N GLY A 182 12.39 16.78 -12.70
CA GLY A 182 12.81 18.04 -13.30
C GLY A 182 12.83 19.20 -12.29
N MET A 183 11.81 19.29 -11.42
CA MET A 183 11.75 20.29 -10.35
C MET A 183 12.86 20.10 -9.32
N TYR A 184 13.19 18.86 -8.94
CA TYR A 184 14.31 18.59 -8.03
C TYR A 184 15.66 18.98 -8.64
N ILE A 185 15.88 18.66 -9.91
CA ILE A 185 17.10 19.05 -10.62
C ILE A 185 17.19 20.57 -10.72
N ALA A 186 16.11 21.24 -11.11
CA ALA A 186 16.06 22.70 -11.21
C ALA A 186 16.26 23.38 -9.84
N GLY A 187 15.53 22.95 -8.81
CA GLY A 187 15.65 23.46 -7.46
C GLY A 187 17.05 23.23 -6.88
N GLY A 188 17.62 22.04 -7.07
CA GLY A 188 19.00 21.71 -6.71
C GLY A 188 20.02 22.62 -7.40
N GLY A 189 19.88 22.83 -8.71
CA GLY A 189 20.73 23.72 -9.50
C GLY A 189 20.66 25.17 -9.01
N LEU A 190 19.46 25.69 -8.75
CA LEU A 190 19.25 27.05 -8.22
C LEU A 190 19.83 27.23 -6.81
N MET A 191 19.69 26.22 -5.93
CA MET A 191 20.30 26.24 -4.61
C MET A 191 21.83 26.30 -4.69
N LEU A 192 22.45 25.46 -5.52
CA LEU A 192 23.91 25.47 -5.73
C LEU A 192 24.39 26.80 -6.33
N ALA A 193 23.67 27.35 -7.31
CA ALA A 193 24.00 28.64 -7.91
C ALA A 193 23.89 29.79 -6.89
N GLY A 194 22.85 29.79 -6.05
CA GLY A 194 22.65 30.77 -4.97
C GLY A 194 23.77 30.71 -3.92
N LEU A 195 24.22 29.51 -3.56
CA LEU A 195 25.37 29.31 -2.66
C LEU A 195 26.68 29.79 -3.31
N GLN A 196 26.90 29.46 -4.59
CA GLN A 196 28.11 29.91 -5.30
C GLN A 196 28.17 31.43 -5.41
N GLN A 197 27.04 32.09 -5.64
CA GLN A 197 26.95 33.55 -5.64
C GLN A 197 27.26 34.14 -4.26
N GLN A 198 26.78 33.51 -3.19
CA GLN A 198 27.08 33.91 -1.82
C GLN A 198 28.58 33.88 -1.50
N PHE A 199 29.34 32.91 -2.04
CA PHE A 199 30.79 32.86 -1.86
C PHE A 199 31.57 33.87 -2.72
N ARG A 200 30.99 34.36 -3.82
CA ARG A 200 31.63 35.35 -4.72
C ARG A 200 31.37 36.80 -4.32
N SER A 201 30.36 37.07 -3.47
CA SER A 201 29.88 38.42 -3.17
C SER A 201 30.42 39.05 -1.86
N THR A 202 31.53 38.58 -1.30
CA THR A 202 32.06 39.14 -0.03
C THR A 202 33.31 40.01 -0.27
N PRO A 203 33.20 41.35 -0.12
CA PRO A 203 34.19 42.05 0.71
C PRO A 203 33.65 42.79 1.94
N GLU A 204 32.40 43.27 2.00
CA GLU A 204 31.97 44.09 3.14
C GLU A 204 30.50 43.84 3.57
N GLY A 205 30.33 43.43 4.83
CA GLY A 205 29.12 43.71 5.62
C GLY A 205 27.86 42.89 5.31
N GLY A 206 27.79 41.67 5.86
CA GLY A 206 26.53 40.97 6.16
C GLY A 206 26.19 39.82 5.20
N SER A 207 26.24 38.60 5.72
CA SER A 207 25.90 37.35 5.02
C SER A 207 24.41 37.30 4.66
N LYS A 208 24.01 38.01 3.60
CA LYS A 208 22.65 37.93 3.04
C LYS A 208 22.58 36.68 2.15
N ILE A 209 21.84 35.67 2.58
CA ILE A 209 21.53 34.48 1.79
C ILE A 209 20.91 34.93 0.45
N SER A 210 21.42 34.41 -0.67
CA SER A 210 20.94 34.80 -2.00
C SER A 210 19.44 34.48 -2.15
N PRO A 211 18.61 35.40 -2.68
CA PRO A 211 17.20 35.12 -3.00
C PRO A 211 17.01 33.86 -3.88
N LEU A 212 18.00 33.54 -4.73
CA LEU A 212 17.99 32.33 -5.57
C LEU A 212 17.98 31.04 -4.75
N PHE A 213 18.63 31.04 -3.58
CA PHE A 213 18.60 29.89 -2.69
C PHE A 213 17.18 29.63 -2.16
N PHE A 214 16.46 30.68 -1.76
CA PHE A 214 15.07 30.56 -1.30
C PHE A 214 14.11 30.16 -2.42
N VAL A 215 14.32 30.67 -3.65
CA VAL A 215 13.57 30.22 -4.83
C VAL A 215 13.84 28.73 -5.10
N GLY A 216 15.11 28.29 -5.03
CA GLY A 216 15.48 26.89 -5.18
C GLY A 216 14.83 25.97 -4.14
N LEU A 217 14.82 26.40 -2.87
CA LEU A 217 14.09 25.72 -1.80
C LEU A 217 12.59 25.64 -2.09
N GLY A 218 11.96 26.77 -2.43
CA GLY A 218 10.53 26.82 -2.74
C GLY A 218 10.15 25.86 -3.86
N VAL A 219 10.88 25.89 -4.98
CA VAL A 219 10.66 24.99 -6.12
C VAL A 219 10.84 23.52 -5.74
N SER A 220 11.82 23.20 -4.90
CA SER A 220 12.07 21.81 -4.47
C SER A 220 10.98 21.24 -3.56
N LEU A 221 10.24 22.10 -2.83
CA LEU A 221 9.17 21.68 -1.93
C LEU A 221 7.81 21.53 -2.63
N LEU A 222 7.58 22.21 -3.77
CA LEU A 222 6.32 22.14 -4.52
C LEU A 222 5.85 20.71 -4.84
N PRO A 223 6.71 19.77 -5.29
CA PRO A 223 6.34 18.38 -5.48
C PRO A 223 5.65 17.71 -4.28
N GLN A 224 6.13 17.99 -3.07
CA GLN A 224 5.60 17.38 -1.85
C GLN A 224 4.21 17.92 -1.51
N VAL A 225 4.02 19.23 -1.66
CA VAL A 225 2.72 19.88 -1.44
C VAL A 225 1.68 19.35 -2.44
N ILE A 226 2.05 19.25 -3.73
CA ILE A 226 1.15 18.74 -4.77
C ILE A 226 0.76 17.28 -4.48
N ARG A 227 1.70 16.47 -3.97
CA ARG A 227 1.46 15.07 -3.63
C ARG A 227 0.46 14.89 -2.48
N LEU A 228 0.38 15.85 -1.55
CA LEU A 228 -0.58 15.79 -0.43
C LEU A 228 -2.03 16.03 -0.87
N VAL A 229 -2.23 16.81 -1.93
CA VAL A 229 -3.57 17.20 -2.40
C VAL A 229 -4.09 16.27 -3.50
N LYS A 230 -3.21 15.68 -4.30
CA LYS A 230 -3.62 14.82 -5.42
C LYS A 230 -3.80 13.36 -4.98
N LYS A 231 -4.93 12.76 -5.38
CA LYS A 231 -5.16 11.31 -5.29
C LYS A 231 -4.08 10.55 -6.06
N ASP A 232 -3.66 9.40 -5.52
CA ASP A 232 -2.66 8.56 -6.17
C ASP A 232 -3.20 8.04 -7.52
N GLN A 233 -2.55 8.45 -8.60
CA GLN A 233 -2.91 8.09 -9.98
C GLN A 233 -2.80 6.57 -10.22
N LEU A 234 -1.99 5.84 -9.44
CA LEU A 234 -1.95 4.37 -9.52
C LEU A 234 -3.25 3.75 -8.99
N SER A 235 -3.77 4.26 -7.87
CA SER A 235 -5.05 3.82 -7.32
C SER A 235 -6.21 4.16 -8.25
N GLU A 236 -6.19 5.35 -8.87
CA GLU A 236 -7.18 5.74 -9.88
C GLU A 236 -7.17 4.79 -11.09
N ALA A 237 -6.00 4.39 -11.60
CA ALA A 237 -5.89 3.44 -12.69
C ALA A 237 -6.51 2.07 -12.36
N ILE A 238 -6.30 1.59 -11.12
CA ILE A 238 -6.87 0.33 -10.60
C ILE A 238 -8.39 0.45 -10.47
N GLU A 239 -8.89 1.55 -9.90
CA GLU A 239 -10.32 1.81 -9.76
C GLU A 239 -11.00 1.83 -11.14
N LEU A 240 -10.46 2.59 -12.10
CA LEU A 240 -10.99 2.62 -13.46
C LEU A 240 -11.09 1.21 -14.04
N TYR A 241 -10.05 0.39 -13.90
CA TYR A 241 -10.09 -0.98 -14.41
C TYR A 241 -11.20 -1.83 -13.77
N ASN A 242 -11.38 -1.69 -12.45
CA ASN A 242 -12.37 -2.45 -11.69
C ASN A 242 -13.82 -2.06 -12.02
N TYR A 243 -14.06 -0.79 -12.33
CA TYR A 243 -15.40 -0.27 -12.61
C TYR A 243 -15.77 -0.19 -14.09
N THR A 244 -14.80 -0.29 -15.01
CA THR A 244 -15.12 -0.31 -16.45
C THR A 244 -15.48 -1.75 -16.89
N PRO A 245 -16.64 -1.97 -17.53
CA PRO A 245 -16.88 -3.21 -18.24
C PRO A 245 -15.83 -3.36 -19.35
N VAL A 246 -15.25 -4.55 -19.48
CA VAL A 246 -14.34 -4.86 -20.58
C VAL A 246 -15.25 -5.20 -21.75
N ASN A 247 -15.15 -4.44 -22.85
CA ASN A 247 -15.88 -4.70 -24.08
C ASN A 247 -15.33 -5.94 -24.80
#